data_AF-A0A3M1IEV5-F1
#
_entry.id   AF-A0A3M1IEV5-F1
#
_cell.length_a   1.000
_cell.length_b   1.000
_cell.length_c   1.000
_cell.angle_alpha   90.00
_cell.angle_beta   90.00
_cell.angle_gamma   90.00
#
_symmetry.space_group_name_H-M   'P 1'
#
loop_
_entity.id
_entity.type
_entity.pdbx_description
1 polymer ?
#
loop_
_entity_poly.entity_id
_entity_poly.type
_entity_poly.pdbx_seq_one_letter_code
_entity_poly.pdbx_strand_id
1 'polypeptide(L)'
;MSSSSSGGLWSGGGRAGSRSSSRSGRHGRKARTRTPWTEAGLEALTQQLLFLGLLLSVWLGAGEPRWAFWLINLVGLLLLLVQGIRWLDRRGAGVSALDEDLPVEGSWVGPSVAILIGFLLVWCLAGALNSAGRVDLEHNRWIASEGFIAWLPHSYDGPSTWGAFFTGLAAVGFFWGARNWLVSEVSKDRRMAEESGRHSRKRRRSKNLPRAMHRLLWMLALSGVLLVVVAVLQRVSGTPNLLWVIPDPLERSPEAHFGPFPYRNHAAQYLSLAWPLVIGLWLFGGRSRRSYLDSAARVGGSPRILLVACALAMLGGAVGTMSRGGWILAVVLSIVVCCVAGAKWLPRNPQWTAAGLGLLAVLFAGVLFVLWPWIEWR
;
A
#
# COMPACT_ATOMS: atom_id res chain seq x y z
N MET A 1 -14.28 -72.81 -52.21
CA MET A 1 -14.75 -71.45 -51.85
C MET A 1 -13.79 -70.48 -52.53
N SER A 2 -13.93 -70.19 -53.83
CA SER A 2 -14.71 -69.07 -54.41
C SER A 2 -14.32 -67.75 -53.73
N SER A 3 -13.61 -66.79 -54.33
CA SER A 3 -13.91 -65.93 -55.52
C SER A 3 -13.65 -64.49 -55.03
N SER A 4 -12.58 -63.82 -55.47
CA SER A 4 -12.54 -62.83 -56.56
C SER A 4 -13.06 -61.42 -56.24
N SER A 5 -12.29 -60.41 -56.68
CA SER A 5 -12.66 -59.03 -57.07
C SER A 5 -13.23 -58.11 -55.98
N SER A 6 -13.04 -56.79 -55.93
CA SER A 6 -12.66 -55.73 -56.88
C SER A 6 -12.54 -54.45 -56.03
N GLY A 7 -11.61 -53.52 -56.26
CA GLY A 7 -11.72 -52.53 -57.32
C GLY A 7 -12.76 -51.46 -56.97
N GLY A 8 -12.33 -50.34 -56.39
CA GLY A 8 -13.21 -49.23 -55.98
C GLY A 8 -12.50 -47.88 -56.01
N LEU A 9 -12.22 -47.39 -57.21
CA LEU A 9 -11.92 -45.99 -57.52
C LEU A 9 -13.04 -45.08 -57.00
N TRP A 10 -12.71 -44.07 -56.19
CA TRP A 10 -13.53 -42.85 -56.06
C TRP A 10 -12.64 -41.64 -56.33
N SER A 11 -12.66 -41.22 -57.59
CA SER A 11 -12.39 -39.85 -58.01
C SER A 11 -13.71 -39.09 -57.91
N GLY A 12 -13.71 -37.87 -57.37
CA GLY A 12 -14.81 -36.94 -57.60
C GLY A 12 -14.95 -35.85 -56.56
N GLY A 13 -14.91 -34.60 -57.01
CA GLY A 13 -15.59 -33.51 -56.32
C GLY A 13 -14.70 -32.36 -55.91
N GLY A 14 -14.23 -31.58 -56.89
CA GLY A 14 -13.74 -30.24 -56.62
C GLY A 14 -14.78 -29.40 -55.86
N ARG A 15 -14.31 -28.70 -54.84
CA ARG A 15 -14.92 -27.44 -54.41
C ARG A 15 -13.82 -26.41 -54.30
N ALA A 16 -13.72 -25.61 -55.36
CA ALA A 16 -13.18 -24.27 -55.32
C ALA A 16 -13.99 -23.47 -54.28
N GLY A 17 -13.56 -23.55 -53.02
CA GLY A 17 -14.03 -22.70 -51.95
C GLY A 17 -13.55 -21.29 -52.23
N SER A 18 -14.50 -20.44 -52.57
CA SER A 18 -14.37 -19.00 -52.78
C SER A 18 -13.38 -18.37 -51.80
N ARG A 19 -12.30 -17.82 -52.36
CA ARG A 19 -11.51 -16.76 -51.73
C ARG A 19 -12.42 -15.54 -51.58
N SER A 20 -13.25 -15.52 -50.54
CA SER A 20 -13.87 -14.29 -50.08
C SER A 20 -12.78 -13.48 -49.38
N SER A 21 -12.11 -12.66 -50.18
CA SER A 21 -11.33 -11.53 -49.73
C SER A 21 -12.27 -10.56 -49.01
N SER A 22 -12.63 -10.87 -47.76
CA SER A 22 -13.13 -9.87 -46.84
C SER A 22 -11.96 -8.94 -46.52
N ARG A 23 -11.80 -7.93 -47.40
CA ARG A 23 -11.24 -6.62 -47.07
C ARG A 23 -12.05 -6.10 -45.88
N SER A 24 -11.77 -6.61 -44.69
CA SER A 24 -12.07 -5.89 -43.46
C SER A 24 -11.22 -4.63 -43.57
N GLY A 25 -11.91 -3.53 -43.87
CA GLY A 25 -11.33 -2.22 -43.83
C GLY A 25 -10.69 -2.07 -42.47
N ARG A 26 -9.36 -2.16 -42.43
CA ARG A 26 -8.52 -1.50 -41.44
C ARG A 26 -8.88 -0.03 -41.56
N HIS A 27 -9.98 0.37 -40.94
CA HIS A 27 -10.14 1.73 -40.47
C HIS A 27 -8.99 1.93 -39.51
N GLY A 28 -7.89 2.43 -40.07
CA GLY A 28 -6.87 3.12 -39.34
C GLY A 28 -7.56 4.27 -38.63
N ARG A 29 -8.12 3.99 -37.46
CA ARG A 29 -8.22 4.95 -36.38
C ARG A 29 -6.80 5.43 -36.23
N LYS A 30 -6.51 6.58 -36.86
CA LYS A 30 -5.34 7.39 -36.60
C LYS A 30 -5.42 7.67 -35.11
N ALA A 31 -4.79 6.80 -34.33
CA ALA A 31 -4.61 6.97 -32.90
C ALA A 31 -3.93 8.32 -32.77
N ARG A 32 -4.72 9.33 -32.38
CA ARG A 32 -4.26 10.69 -32.19
C ARG A 32 -3.11 10.56 -31.20
N THR A 33 -1.90 10.76 -31.69
CA THR A 33 -0.64 10.81 -30.95
C THR A 33 -0.67 12.06 -30.08
N ARG A 34 -1.56 12.09 -29.08
CA ARG A 34 -1.54 13.11 -28.04
C ARG A 34 -0.40 12.78 -27.10
N THR A 35 0.26 13.84 -26.66
CA THR A 35 1.64 13.89 -26.19
C THR A 35 1.91 12.92 -25.03
N PRO A 36 2.74 11.87 -25.23
CA PRO A 36 3.09 10.92 -24.16
C PRO A 36 3.83 11.57 -22.97
N TRP A 37 4.22 12.84 -23.09
CA TRP A 37 5.06 13.56 -22.14
C TRP A 37 4.27 14.06 -20.93
N THR A 38 3.02 14.48 -21.13
CA THR A 38 2.18 14.97 -20.01
C THR A 38 1.76 13.83 -19.09
N GLU A 39 1.35 12.69 -19.64
CA GLU A 39 0.98 11.51 -18.85
C GLU A 39 2.17 10.90 -18.10
N ALA A 40 3.32 10.77 -18.76
CA ALA A 40 4.54 10.28 -18.12
C ALA A 40 5.00 11.20 -16.98
N GLY A 41 4.90 12.53 -17.17
CA GLY A 41 5.20 13.51 -16.14
C GLY A 41 4.28 13.41 -14.93
N LEU A 42 2.96 13.36 -15.15
CA LEU A 42 1.96 13.23 -14.08
C LEU A 42 2.12 11.92 -13.28
N GLU A 43 2.50 10.83 -13.95
CA GLU A 43 2.74 9.55 -13.29
C GLU A 43 4.04 9.55 -12.48
N ALA A 44 5.12 10.13 -13.00
CA ALA A 44 6.35 10.33 -12.25
C ALA A 44 6.11 11.21 -11.01
N LEU A 45 5.34 12.29 -11.17
CA LEU A 45 4.93 13.17 -10.06
C LEU A 45 4.10 12.41 -9.03
N THR A 46 3.14 11.58 -9.45
CA THR A 46 2.36 10.72 -8.55
C THR A 46 3.27 9.81 -7.72
N GLN A 47 4.24 9.16 -8.38
CA GLN A 47 5.21 8.29 -7.70
C GLN A 47 6.04 9.08 -6.67
N GLN A 48 6.57 10.24 -7.06
CA GLN A 48 7.37 11.09 -6.18
C GLN A 48 6.57 11.56 -4.96
N LEU A 49 5.32 12.01 -5.16
CA LEU A 49 4.44 12.45 -4.08
C LEU A 49 4.08 11.29 -3.13
N LEU A 50 3.85 10.08 -3.65
CA LEU A 50 3.60 8.90 -2.81
C LEU A 50 4.82 8.54 -1.95
N PHE A 51 6.03 8.57 -2.53
CA PHE A 51 7.27 8.30 -1.81
C PHE A 51 7.55 9.38 -0.77
N LEU A 52 7.35 10.64 -1.15
CA LEU A 52 7.47 11.77 -0.23
C LEU A 52 6.47 11.61 0.92
N GLY A 53 5.19 11.37 0.66
CA GLY A 53 4.19 11.19 1.71
C GLY A 53 4.48 10.00 2.62
N LEU A 54 5.01 8.89 2.08
CA LEU A 54 5.45 7.75 2.89
C LEU A 54 6.61 8.11 3.82
N LEU A 55 7.57 8.91 3.35
CA LEU A 55 8.69 9.37 4.16
C LEU A 55 8.23 10.40 5.21
N LEU A 56 7.50 11.43 4.76
CA LEU A 56 7.02 12.52 5.61
C LEU A 56 6.10 12.01 6.72
N SER A 57 5.21 11.04 6.44
CA SER A 57 4.30 10.49 7.45
C SER A 57 5.01 9.82 8.64
N VAL A 58 6.25 9.35 8.44
CA VAL A 58 7.07 8.76 9.51
C VAL A 58 7.95 9.82 10.18
N TRP A 59 8.59 10.67 9.38
CA TRP A 59 9.70 11.49 9.83
C TRP A 59 9.33 12.92 10.23
N LEU A 60 8.22 13.48 9.74
CA LEU A 60 7.79 14.82 10.13
C LEU A 60 7.14 14.90 11.51
N GLY A 61 7.32 13.86 12.32
CA GLY A 61 6.80 13.80 13.67
C GLY A 61 5.32 13.47 13.64
N ALA A 62 4.96 12.39 14.30
CA ALA A 62 3.57 12.01 14.46
C ALA A 62 2.85 12.93 15.48
N GLY A 63 2.66 14.20 15.11
CA GLY A 63 1.46 14.92 15.52
C GLY A 63 1.59 16.30 16.18
N GLU A 64 2.78 16.83 16.49
CA GLU A 64 2.82 18.06 17.32
C GLU A 64 2.95 19.38 16.56
N PRO A 65 3.80 19.52 15.53
CA PRO A 65 3.85 20.79 14.82
C PRO A 65 2.68 20.90 13.84
N ARG A 66 1.82 21.93 14.01
CA ARG A 66 0.70 22.21 13.09
C ARG A 66 1.14 22.25 11.62
N TRP A 67 2.36 22.73 11.34
CA TRP A 67 2.91 22.79 9.98
C TRP A 67 3.18 21.42 9.35
N ALA A 68 3.57 20.41 10.14
CA ALA A 68 3.87 19.07 9.64
C ALA A 68 2.60 18.38 9.15
N PHE A 69 1.51 18.55 9.91
CA PHE A 69 0.17 18.11 9.53
C PHE A 69 -0.29 18.74 8.21
N TRP A 70 -0.14 20.06 8.07
CA TRP A 70 -0.45 20.76 6.81
C TRP A 70 0.39 20.28 5.64
N LEU A 71 1.67 19.98 5.85
CA LEU A 71 2.56 19.51 4.78
C LEU A 71 2.15 18.11 4.28
N ILE A 72 1.80 17.17 5.17
CA ILE A 72 1.30 15.86 4.78
C ILE A 72 -0.04 15.98 4.04
N ASN A 73 -0.94 16.83 4.54
CA ASN A 73 -2.21 17.10 3.89
C ASN A 73 -2.02 17.71 2.51
N LEU A 74 -1.09 18.65 2.36
CA LEU A 74 -0.73 19.25 1.06
C LEU A 74 -0.29 18.18 0.06
N VAL A 75 0.55 17.22 0.45
CA VAL A 75 0.95 16.11 -0.44
C VAL A 75 -0.26 15.29 -0.90
N GLY A 76 -1.19 14.97 0.02
CA GLY A 76 -2.42 14.26 -0.33
C GLY A 76 -3.35 15.07 -1.25
N LEU A 77 -3.49 16.37 -1.01
CA LEU A 77 -4.27 17.27 -1.87
C LEU A 77 -3.64 17.43 -3.26
N LEU A 78 -2.31 17.51 -3.35
CA LEU A 78 -1.58 17.53 -4.61
C LEU A 78 -1.77 16.22 -5.38
N LEU A 79 -1.75 15.07 -4.69
CA LEU A 79 -2.11 13.80 -5.31
C LEU A 79 -3.53 13.84 -5.87
N LEU A 80 -4.50 14.34 -5.11
CA LEU A 80 -5.89 14.46 -5.58
C LEU A 80 -5.99 15.37 -6.81
N LEU A 81 -5.27 16.50 -6.82
CA LEU A 81 -5.20 17.42 -7.95
C LEU A 81 -4.63 16.74 -9.21
N VAL A 82 -3.51 16.03 -9.07
CA VAL A 82 -2.89 15.27 -10.17
C VAL A 82 -3.88 14.26 -10.76
N GLN A 83 -4.63 13.57 -9.91
CA GLN A 83 -5.66 12.62 -10.35
C GLN A 83 -6.83 13.33 -11.04
N GLY A 84 -7.23 14.50 -10.56
CA GLY A 84 -8.24 15.35 -11.20
C GLY A 84 -7.82 15.81 -12.60
N ILE A 85 -6.56 16.25 -12.76
CA ILE A 85 -6.00 16.64 -14.07
C ILE A 85 -6.02 15.46 -15.04
N ARG A 86 -5.55 14.28 -14.62
CA ARG A 86 -5.58 13.07 -15.45
C ARG A 86 -7.00 12.70 -15.88
N TRP A 87 -7.97 12.86 -14.97
CA TRP A 87 -9.37 12.58 -15.27
C TRP A 87 -9.95 13.58 -16.27
N LEU A 88 -9.64 14.88 -16.14
CA LEU A 88 -10.04 15.91 -17.09
C LEU A 88 -9.43 15.67 -18.48
N ASP A 89 -8.13 15.36 -18.55
CA ASP A 89 -7.43 15.07 -19.80
C ASP A 89 -8.07 13.87 -20.53
N ARG A 90 -8.41 12.81 -19.80
CA ARG A 90 -9.09 11.62 -20.33
C ARG A 90 -10.49 11.95 -20.87
N ARG A 91 -11.27 12.74 -20.13
CA ARG A 91 -12.58 13.22 -20.58
C ARG A 91 -12.47 14.06 -21.85
N GLY A 92 -11.52 14.99 -21.89
CA GLY A 92 -11.26 15.84 -23.06
C GLY A 92 -10.71 15.07 -24.28
N ALA A 93 -10.15 13.88 -24.08
CA ALA A 93 -9.71 13.00 -25.15
C ALA A 93 -10.83 12.11 -25.71
N GLY A 94 -12.03 12.12 -25.13
CA GLY A 94 -13.12 11.21 -25.50
C GLY A 94 -12.78 9.74 -25.24
N VAL A 95 -11.77 9.46 -24.41
CA VAL A 95 -11.44 8.11 -23.99
C VAL A 95 -12.45 7.73 -22.92
N SER A 96 -13.41 6.89 -23.29
CA SER A 96 -14.36 6.32 -22.33
C SER A 96 -13.57 5.66 -21.21
N ALA A 97 -13.75 6.14 -19.97
CA ALA A 97 -13.07 5.66 -18.78
C ALA A 97 -13.17 4.13 -18.55
N LEU A 98 -14.10 3.48 -19.25
CA LEU A 98 -14.37 2.04 -19.24
C LEU A 98 -13.31 1.18 -19.94
N ASP A 99 -12.42 1.74 -20.78
CA ASP A 99 -11.53 0.92 -21.64
C ASP A 99 -10.16 0.59 -21.01
N GLU A 100 -9.74 1.33 -19.97
CA GLU A 100 -8.44 1.11 -19.28
C GLU A 100 -8.54 0.43 -17.91
N ASP A 101 -9.72 0.39 -17.31
CA ASP A 101 -9.92 -0.42 -16.12
C ASP A 101 -9.83 -1.88 -16.56
N LEU A 102 -8.71 -2.53 -16.25
CA LEU A 102 -8.68 -3.99 -16.17
C LEU A 102 -9.94 -4.38 -15.39
N PRO A 103 -10.93 -5.02 -16.03
CA PRO A 103 -12.13 -5.39 -15.32
C PRO A 103 -11.67 -6.41 -14.30
N VAL A 104 -11.59 -6.00 -13.03
CA VAL A 104 -11.85 -6.92 -11.95
C VAL A 104 -13.35 -7.18 -12.08
N GLU A 105 -13.71 -8.08 -12.99
CA GLU A 105 -15.10 -8.46 -13.26
C GLU A 105 -15.82 -8.64 -11.93
N GLY A 106 -16.82 -7.79 -11.68
CA GLY A 106 -17.72 -7.93 -10.52
C GLY A 106 -17.28 -7.33 -9.18
N SER A 107 -16.18 -6.57 -9.06
CA SER A 107 -15.83 -5.98 -7.75
C SER A 107 -16.58 -4.68 -7.46
N TRP A 108 -17.74 -4.78 -6.80
CA TRP A 108 -18.48 -3.65 -6.23
C TRP A 108 -17.67 -2.84 -5.20
N VAL A 109 -16.56 -3.41 -4.70
CA VAL A 109 -15.71 -2.85 -3.65
C VAL A 109 -15.21 -1.44 -3.97
N GLY A 110 -14.72 -1.19 -5.19
CA GLY A 110 -14.17 0.12 -5.57
C GLY A 110 -15.21 1.25 -5.45
N PRO A 111 -16.36 1.13 -6.16
CA PRO A 111 -17.47 2.06 -6.02
C PRO A 111 -18.00 2.17 -4.59
N SER A 112 -18.17 1.06 -3.87
CA SER A 112 -18.66 1.09 -2.48
C SER A 112 -17.73 1.88 -1.54
N VAL A 113 -16.41 1.67 -1.66
CA VAL A 113 -15.41 2.43 -0.89
C VAL A 113 -15.47 3.91 -1.27
N ALA A 114 -15.60 4.24 -2.56
CA ALA A 114 -15.74 5.63 -3.02
C ALA A 114 -16.98 6.32 -2.44
N ILE A 115 -18.12 5.62 -2.45
CA ILE A 115 -19.40 6.12 -1.92
C ILE A 115 -19.29 6.35 -0.41
N LEU A 116 -18.76 5.38 0.33
CA LEU A 116 -18.59 5.49 1.78
C LEU A 116 -17.68 6.66 2.16
N ILE A 117 -16.55 6.80 1.46
CA ILE A 117 -15.63 7.93 1.63
C ILE A 117 -16.33 9.25 1.29
N GLY A 118 -17.07 9.31 0.18
CA GLY A 118 -17.81 10.50 -0.23
C GLY A 118 -18.85 10.90 0.82
N PHE A 119 -19.60 9.95 1.36
CA PHE A 119 -20.55 10.18 2.44
C PHE A 119 -19.88 10.74 3.69
N LEU A 120 -18.75 10.15 4.12
CA LEU A 120 -17.99 10.63 5.27
C LEU A 120 -17.49 12.07 5.05
N LEU A 121 -16.97 12.38 3.86
CA LEU A 121 -16.48 13.73 3.54
C LEU A 121 -17.61 14.76 3.51
N VAL A 122 -18.77 14.41 2.93
CA VAL A 122 -19.95 15.28 2.94
C VAL A 122 -20.44 15.51 4.36
N TRP A 123 -20.42 14.47 5.21
CA TRP A 123 -20.76 14.60 6.63
C TRP A 123 -19.80 15.55 7.36
N CYS A 124 -18.49 15.40 7.18
CA CYS A 124 -17.49 16.29 7.76
C CYS A 124 -17.64 17.74 7.23
N LEU A 125 -17.90 17.91 5.94
CA LEU A 125 -18.12 19.22 5.33
C LEU A 125 -19.37 19.89 5.89
N ALA A 126 -20.48 19.16 5.99
CA ALA A 126 -21.72 19.66 6.58
C ALA A 126 -21.48 20.09 8.04
N GLY A 127 -20.79 19.26 8.84
CA GLY A 127 -20.44 19.59 10.22
C GLY A 127 -19.50 20.78 10.36
N ALA A 128 -18.59 20.99 9.40
CA ALA A 128 -17.67 22.13 9.38
C ALA A 128 -18.37 23.44 8.98
N LEU A 129 -19.31 23.37 8.03
CA LEU A 129 -20.13 24.51 7.60
C LEU A 129 -21.19 24.88 8.64
N ASN A 130 -21.74 23.88 9.33
CA ASN A 130 -22.76 24.05 10.38
C ASN A 130 -22.13 23.91 11.78
N SER A 131 -21.01 24.60 12.03
CA SER A 131 -20.35 24.53 13.33
C SER A 131 -21.15 25.27 14.41
N ALA A 132 -21.48 24.60 15.50
CA ALA A 132 -22.18 25.15 16.66
C ALA A 132 -21.28 26.06 17.52
N GLY A 133 -19.96 25.99 17.35
CA GLY A 133 -19.03 26.85 18.08
C GLY A 133 -17.57 26.61 17.75
N ARG A 134 -16.71 27.25 18.55
CA ARG A 134 -15.25 27.10 18.51
C ARG A 134 -14.70 26.93 19.93
N VAL A 135 -13.69 26.08 20.08
CA VAL A 135 -12.97 25.91 21.33
C VAL A 135 -11.76 26.85 21.34
N ASP A 136 -11.74 27.79 22.29
CA ASP A 136 -10.61 28.68 22.54
C ASP A 136 -9.77 28.06 23.66
N LEU A 137 -8.76 27.28 23.26
CA LEU A 137 -7.86 26.56 24.18
C LEU A 137 -7.00 27.51 25.01
N GLU A 138 -6.73 28.73 24.53
CA GLU A 138 -5.91 29.72 25.26
C GLU A 138 -6.65 30.23 26.50
N HIS A 139 -7.96 30.46 26.36
CA HIS A 139 -8.81 30.95 27.44
C HIS A 139 -9.66 29.84 28.08
N ASN A 140 -9.45 28.58 27.68
CA ASN A 140 -10.23 27.42 28.07
C ASN A 140 -11.76 27.67 28.04
N ARG A 141 -12.24 28.33 26.98
CA ARG A 141 -13.65 28.70 26.84
C ARG A 141 -14.21 28.16 25.53
N TRP A 142 -15.49 27.82 25.56
CA TRP A 142 -16.25 27.48 24.37
C TRP A 142 -17.06 28.70 23.93
N ILE A 143 -16.91 29.10 22.67
CA ILE A 143 -17.61 30.25 22.09
C ILE A 143 -18.69 29.69 21.16
N ALA A 144 -19.96 29.85 21.56
CA ALA A 144 -21.10 29.43 20.76
C ALA A 144 -21.21 30.26 19.48
N SER A 145 -21.59 29.63 18.37
CA SER A 145 -21.99 30.30 17.15
C SER A 145 -23.51 30.44 17.14
N GLU A 146 -24.00 31.64 16.83
CA GLU A 146 -25.41 31.85 16.57
C GLU A 146 -25.78 31.25 15.20
N GLY A 147 -27.01 30.73 15.07
CA GLY A 147 -27.56 30.32 13.77
C GLY A 147 -27.19 28.92 13.28
N PHE A 148 -26.63 28.04 14.11
CA PHE A 148 -26.45 26.64 13.71
C PHE A 148 -27.79 25.90 13.64
N ILE A 149 -27.89 24.96 12.70
CA ILE A 149 -29.10 24.17 12.46
C ILE A 149 -28.99 22.87 13.24
N ALA A 150 -29.77 22.73 14.32
CA ALA A 150 -29.66 21.60 15.26
C ALA A 150 -29.96 20.21 14.65
N TRP A 151 -30.80 20.15 13.61
CA TRP A 151 -31.16 18.87 12.96
C TRP A 151 -30.14 18.39 11.92
N LEU A 152 -29.25 19.27 11.45
CA LEU A 152 -28.20 18.94 10.51
C LEU A 152 -26.93 18.52 11.28
N PRO A 153 -26.04 17.67 10.72
CA PRO A 153 -24.74 17.40 11.32
C PRO A 153 -24.04 18.72 11.66
N HIS A 154 -23.61 18.85 12.91
CA HIS A 154 -22.93 20.04 13.43
C HIS A 154 -21.72 19.61 14.26
N SER A 155 -20.73 20.48 14.33
CA SER A 155 -19.56 20.28 15.18
C SER A 155 -19.43 21.38 16.22
N TYR A 156 -18.93 21.01 17.41
CA TYR A 156 -18.66 21.96 18.50
C TYR A 156 -17.33 22.69 18.35
N ASP A 157 -16.50 22.29 17.37
CA ASP A 157 -15.22 22.92 17.05
C ASP A 157 -15.03 23.05 15.54
N GLY A 158 -15.53 24.15 14.98
CA GLY A 158 -15.46 24.44 13.54
C GLY A 158 -14.05 24.32 12.95
N PRO A 159 -13.03 25.04 13.47
CA PRO A 159 -11.65 24.98 12.97
C PRO A 159 -11.07 23.57 12.90
N SER A 160 -11.23 22.76 13.96
CA SER A 160 -10.74 21.37 13.97
C SER A 160 -11.49 20.49 12.97
N THR A 161 -12.78 20.75 12.76
CA THR A 161 -13.60 20.00 11.80
C THR A 161 -13.20 20.29 10.36
N TRP A 162 -12.84 21.54 10.05
CA TRP A 162 -12.21 21.88 8.77
C TRP A 162 -10.89 21.13 8.58
N GLY A 163 -10.05 21.08 9.62
CA GLY A 163 -8.82 20.29 9.61
C GLY A 163 -9.08 18.80 9.31
N ALA A 164 -10.08 18.20 9.97
CA ALA A 164 -10.49 16.83 9.73
C ALA A 164 -10.99 16.61 8.30
N PHE A 165 -11.80 17.53 7.76
CA PHE A 165 -12.27 17.48 6.37
C PHE A 165 -11.10 17.45 5.37
N PHE A 166 -10.16 18.38 5.49
CA PHE A 166 -8.99 18.42 4.59
C PHE A 166 -8.07 17.21 4.76
N THR A 167 -7.96 16.67 5.97
CA THR A 167 -7.22 15.42 6.23
C THR A 167 -7.89 14.23 5.55
N GLY A 168 -9.22 14.15 5.63
CA GLY A 168 -9.99 13.18 4.88
C GLY A 168 -9.74 13.31 3.39
N LEU A 169 -9.81 14.52 2.84
CA LEU A 169 -9.59 14.80 1.42
C LEU A 169 -8.17 14.43 0.96
N ALA A 170 -7.16 14.73 1.79
CA ALA A 170 -5.79 14.30 1.56
C ALA A 170 -5.64 12.78 1.56
N ALA A 171 -6.28 12.08 2.51
CA ALA A 171 -6.30 10.63 2.58
C ALA A 171 -6.95 9.98 1.34
N VAL A 172 -8.02 10.60 0.80
CA VAL A 172 -8.61 10.21 -0.49
C VAL A 172 -7.59 10.34 -1.62
N GLY A 173 -6.86 11.45 -1.66
CA GLY A 173 -5.77 11.66 -2.61
C GLY A 173 -4.68 10.58 -2.51
N PHE A 174 -4.24 10.24 -1.31
CA PHE A 174 -3.28 9.15 -1.08
C PHE A 174 -3.82 7.79 -1.55
N PHE A 175 -5.05 7.43 -1.14
CA PHE A 175 -5.64 6.14 -1.48
C PHE A 175 -5.82 5.96 -2.99
N TRP A 176 -6.48 6.90 -3.66
CA TRP A 176 -6.74 6.80 -5.11
C TRP A 176 -5.48 7.06 -5.93
N GLY A 177 -4.58 7.92 -5.46
CA GLY A 177 -3.25 8.12 -6.03
C GLY A 177 -2.46 6.81 -6.06
N ALA A 178 -2.33 6.15 -4.91
CA ALA A 178 -1.64 4.88 -4.78
C ALA A 178 -2.30 3.77 -5.59
N ARG A 179 -3.63 3.62 -5.49
CA ARG A 179 -4.38 2.60 -6.24
C ARG A 179 -4.16 2.74 -7.74
N ASN A 180 -4.40 3.92 -8.30
CA ASN A 180 -4.34 4.12 -9.75
C ASN A 180 -2.90 4.02 -10.27
N TRP A 181 -1.91 4.49 -9.51
CA TRP A 181 -0.50 4.31 -9.85
C TRP A 181 -0.08 2.83 -9.84
N LEU A 182 -0.52 2.06 -8.84
CA LEU A 182 -0.25 0.62 -8.80
C LEU A 182 -0.91 -0.12 -9.96
N VAL A 183 -2.15 0.22 -10.31
CA VAL A 183 -2.87 -0.37 -11.45
C VAL A 183 -2.22 0.02 -12.78
N SER A 184 -1.79 1.27 -12.97
CA SER A 184 -1.11 1.70 -14.21
C SER A 184 0.20 0.94 -14.43
N GLU A 185 0.99 0.75 -13.37
CA GLU A 185 2.26 0.00 -13.44
C GLU A 185 2.04 -1.49 -13.75
N VAL A 186 0.98 -2.12 -13.22
CA VAL A 186 0.58 -3.48 -13.59
C VAL A 186 0.25 -3.57 -15.08
N SER A 187 -0.51 -2.60 -15.60
CA SER A 187 -0.91 -2.55 -17.00
C SER A 187 0.31 -2.35 -17.93
N LYS A 188 1.26 -1.48 -17.55
CA LYS A 188 2.51 -1.30 -18.28
C LYS A 188 3.38 -2.55 -18.31
N ASP A 189 3.57 -3.20 -17.17
CA ASP A 189 4.33 -4.45 -17.06
C ASP A 189 3.71 -5.53 -17.98
N ARG A 190 2.37 -5.55 -18.11
CA ARG A 190 1.66 -6.45 -19.02
C ARG A 190 1.88 -6.09 -20.50
N ARG A 191 1.74 -4.81 -20.89
CA ARG A 191 1.96 -4.36 -22.28
C ARG A 191 3.38 -4.65 -22.75
N MET A 192 4.39 -4.33 -21.93
CA MET A 192 5.80 -4.64 -22.23
C MET A 192 6.05 -6.16 -22.39
N ALA A 193 5.39 -6.99 -21.57
CA ALA A 193 5.48 -8.44 -21.70
C ALA A 193 4.85 -8.95 -23.01
N GLU A 194 3.75 -8.35 -23.45
CA GLU A 194 3.08 -8.69 -24.71
C GLU A 194 3.92 -8.26 -25.93
N GLU A 195 4.47 -7.05 -25.92
CA GLU A 195 5.35 -6.50 -26.99
C GLU A 195 6.65 -7.28 -27.15
N SER A 196 7.24 -7.76 -26.05
CA SER A 196 8.49 -8.53 -26.08
C SER A 196 8.39 -9.91 -26.77
N GLY A 197 7.24 -10.26 -27.37
CA GLY A 197 7.07 -11.49 -28.14
C GLY A 197 7.19 -12.79 -27.32
N ARG A 198 7.23 -12.70 -25.97
CA ARG A 198 7.29 -13.85 -25.05
C ARG A 198 5.96 -14.60 -24.94
N HIS A 199 5.27 -14.77 -26.06
CA HIS A 199 3.97 -15.42 -26.19
C HIS A 199 4.02 -16.94 -25.89
N SER A 200 5.18 -17.59 -25.99
CA SER A 200 5.33 -19.04 -25.79
C SER A 200 5.44 -19.51 -24.32
N ARG A 201 5.46 -18.59 -23.34
CA ARG A 201 5.38 -18.93 -21.89
C ARG A 201 4.08 -18.46 -21.23
N LYS A 202 3.04 -18.19 -22.02
CA LYS A 202 1.75 -17.58 -21.63
C LYS A 202 0.96 -18.26 -20.49
N ARG A 203 1.31 -19.46 -20.03
CA ARG A 203 0.61 -20.14 -18.91
C ARG A 203 1.33 -20.13 -17.57
N ARG A 204 2.62 -19.82 -17.51
CA ARG A 204 3.29 -19.57 -16.22
C ARG A 204 3.08 -18.11 -15.86
N ARG A 205 1.81 -17.76 -15.58
CA ARG A 205 1.36 -16.51 -14.95
C ARG A 205 2.44 -16.11 -13.95
N SER A 206 3.19 -15.08 -14.33
CA SER A 206 4.23 -14.48 -13.52
C SER A 206 3.54 -13.99 -12.26
N LYS A 207 3.57 -14.80 -11.19
CA LYS A 207 3.14 -14.46 -9.82
C LYS A 207 4.12 -13.45 -9.20
N ASN A 208 4.65 -12.56 -10.01
CA ASN A 208 5.65 -11.59 -9.62
C ASN A 208 4.92 -10.32 -9.22
N LEU A 209 5.35 -9.76 -8.10
CA LEU A 209 4.85 -8.48 -7.63
C LEU A 209 5.17 -7.40 -8.68
N PRO A 210 4.25 -6.45 -8.94
CA PRO A 210 4.54 -5.29 -9.78
C PRO A 210 5.76 -4.54 -9.26
N ARG A 211 6.61 -4.01 -10.16
CA ARG A 211 7.85 -3.32 -9.77
C ARG A 211 7.59 -2.13 -8.84
N ALA A 212 6.51 -1.40 -9.09
CA ALA A 212 6.04 -0.29 -8.27
C ALA A 212 5.78 -0.70 -6.80
N MET A 213 5.04 -1.79 -6.60
CA MET A 213 4.75 -2.31 -5.26
C MET A 213 6.03 -2.81 -4.57
N HIS A 214 6.96 -3.39 -5.33
CA HIS A 214 8.28 -3.76 -4.81
C HIS A 214 9.05 -2.54 -4.29
N ARG A 215 9.09 -1.42 -5.05
CA ARG A 215 9.75 -0.17 -4.65
C ARG A 215 9.14 0.42 -3.37
N LEU A 216 7.80 0.51 -3.30
CA LEU A 216 7.10 1.01 -2.11
C LEU A 216 7.41 0.17 -0.86
N LEU A 217 7.31 -1.15 -0.97
CA LEU A 217 7.50 -2.05 0.17
C LEU A 217 8.97 -2.06 0.65
N TRP A 218 9.93 -1.87 -0.26
CA TRP A 218 11.33 -1.64 0.14
C TRP A 218 11.53 -0.31 0.85
N MET A 219 10.92 0.76 0.35
CA MET A 219 11.00 2.06 1.01
C MET A 219 10.37 2.01 2.41
N LEU A 220 9.23 1.32 2.55
CA LEU A 220 8.60 1.03 3.83
C LEU A 220 9.52 0.21 4.75
N ALA A 221 10.17 -0.84 4.23
CA ALA A 221 11.09 -1.67 5.00
C ALA A 221 12.29 -0.87 5.52
N LEU A 222 12.93 -0.08 4.64
CA LEU A 222 14.09 0.75 5.01
C LEU A 222 13.70 1.85 6.01
N SER A 223 12.57 2.53 5.77
CA SER A 223 12.06 3.57 6.67
C SER A 223 11.72 2.98 8.05
N GLY A 224 11.06 1.83 8.09
CA GLY A 224 10.71 1.16 9.34
C GLY A 224 11.92 0.66 10.14
N VAL A 225 12.96 0.15 9.48
CA VAL A 225 14.21 -0.20 10.18
C VAL A 225 14.93 1.04 10.71
N LEU A 226 15.06 2.08 9.89
CA LEU A 226 15.70 3.32 10.31
C LEU A 226 14.97 3.95 11.49
N LEU A 227 13.63 3.91 11.47
CA LEU A 227 12.78 4.31 12.59
C LEU A 227 13.12 3.55 13.87
N VAL A 228 13.24 2.21 13.82
CA VAL A 228 13.59 1.40 15.00
C VAL A 228 14.98 1.74 15.52
N VAL A 229 15.97 1.89 14.62
CA VAL A 229 17.34 2.26 15.00
C VAL A 229 17.35 3.61 15.73
N VAL A 230 16.71 4.64 15.15
CA VAL A 230 16.62 5.96 15.76
C VAL A 230 15.90 5.90 17.11
N ALA A 231 14.81 5.14 17.23
CA ALA A 231 14.07 5.01 18.48
C ALA A 231 14.89 4.31 19.58
N VAL A 232 15.67 3.28 19.23
CA VAL A 232 16.58 2.60 20.17
C VAL A 232 17.67 3.56 20.64
N LEU A 233 18.32 4.27 19.73
CA LEU A 233 19.36 5.26 20.07
C LEU A 233 18.81 6.36 20.98
N GLN A 234 17.60 6.85 20.69
CA GLN A 234 16.96 7.89 21.50
C GLN A 234 16.67 7.39 22.92
N ARG A 235 16.16 6.16 23.06
CA ARG A 235 15.93 5.57 24.39
C ARG A 235 17.21 5.33 25.17
N VAL A 236 18.26 4.83 24.52
CA VAL A 236 19.58 4.66 25.15
C VAL A 236 20.14 6.00 25.61
N SER A 237 19.90 7.09 24.87
CA SER A 237 20.35 8.42 25.28
C SER A 237 19.59 9.02 26.47
N GLY A 238 18.45 8.45 26.86
CA GLY A 238 17.66 8.93 28.01
C GLY A 238 17.11 10.36 27.87
N THR A 239 17.18 10.96 26.69
CA THR A 239 16.74 12.33 26.47
C THR A 239 15.21 12.44 26.54
N PRO A 240 14.67 13.46 27.22
CA PRO A 240 13.24 13.77 27.16
C PRO A 240 12.86 14.40 25.80
N ASN A 241 13.82 14.91 25.04
CA ASN A 241 13.55 15.60 23.77
C ASN A 241 13.26 14.60 22.65
N LEU A 242 12.21 14.89 21.87
CA LEU A 242 11.89 14.17 20.65
C LEU A 242 12.98 14.40 19.61
N LEU A 243 13.57 13.31 19.09
CA LEU A 243 14.70 13.34 18.15
C LEU A 243 15.86 14.26 18.64
N TRP A 244 16.11 14.32 19.95
CA TRP A 244 17.12 15.16 20.61
C TRP A 244 16.91 16.68 20.50
N VAL A 245 16.05 17.15 19.60
CA VAL A 245 15.95 18.56 19.21
C VAL A 245 14.64 19.19 19.65
N ILE A 246 13.53 18.45 19.57
CA ILE A 246 12.19 19.00 19.80
C ILE A 246 11.80 18.72 21.27
N PRO A 247 11.63 19.75 22.12
CA PRO A 247 11.17 19.54 23.48
C PRO A 247 9.74 18.99 23.49
N ASP A 248 9.45 18.03 24.37
CA ASP A 248 8.08 17.51 24.55
C ASP A 248 7.26 18.52 25.38
N PRO A 249 6.18 19.10 24.81
CA PRO A 249 5.32 20.07 25.51
C PRO A 249 4.64 19.50 26.76
N LEU A 250 4.53 18.17 26.84
CA LEU A 250 3.84 17.47 27.93
C LEU A 250 4.82 16.86 28.94
N GLU A 251 6.12 17.16 28.82
CA GLU A 251 7.20 16.71 29.72
C GLU A 251 7.12 15.22 30.05
N ARG A 252 6.71 14.39 29.07
CA ARG A 252 6.54 12.96 29.29
C ARG A 252 7.91 12.29 29.43
N SER A 253 7.90 11.16 30.13
CA SER A 253 9.11 10.36 30.29
C SER A 253 9.64 9.89 28.92
N PRO A 254 10.96 9.64 28.79
CA PRO A 254 11.56 9.12 27.55
C PRO A 254 10.90 7.83 27.04
N GLU A 255 10.28 7.05 27.93
CA GLU A 255 9.57 5.82 27.62
C GLU A 255 8.22 6.04 26.90
N ALA A 256 7.65 7.24 27.00
CA ALA A 256 6.42 7.63 26.30
C ALA A 256 6.65 7.84 24.79
N HIS A 257 7.91 8.12 24.40
CA HIS A 257 8.33 8.39 23.04
C HIS A 257 8.89 7.15 22.34
N PHE A 258 8.82 7.16 21.00
CA PHE A 258 9.50 6.15 20.18
C PHE A 258 9.95 6.74 18.84
N GLY A 259 11.21 7.20 18.79
CA GLY A 259 11.76 7.87 17.61
C GLY A 259 11.04 9.20 17.33
N PRO A 260 10.55 9.44 16.10
CA PRO A 260 9.79 10.64 15.74
C PRO A 260 8.34 10.64 16.27
N PHE A 261 7.90 9.57 16.97
CA PHE A 261 6.54 9.50 17.51
C PHE A 261 6.51 10.03 18.95
N PRO A 262 5.80 11.14 19.23
CA PRO A 262 5.59 11.64 20.59
C PRO A 262 4.67 10.72 21.41
N TYR A 263 4.03 9.74 20.76
CA TYR A 263 3.26 8.72 21.46
C TYR A 263 3.64 7.33 20.96
N ARG A 264 4.22 6.51 21.85
CA ARG A 264 4.69 5.16 21.56
C ARG A 264 3.64 4.25 20.92
N ASN A 265 2.35 4.46 21.21
CA ASN A 265 1.28 3.66 20.61
C ASN A 265 1.15 3.90 19.09
N HIS A 266 1.40 5.13 18.61
CA HIS A 266 1.38 5.41 17.18
C HIS A 266 2.55 4.73 16.46
N ALA A 267 3.74 4.73 17.06
CA ALA A 267 4.88 3.97 16.53
C ALA A 267 4.57 2.46 16.50
N ALA A 268 3.95 1.93 17.56
CA ALA A 268 3.56 0.54 17.64
C ALA A 268 2.56 0.16 16.53
N GLN A 269 1.55 1.00 16.29
CA GLN A 269 0.59 0.83 15.20
C GLN A 269 1.28 0.83 13.84
N TYR A 270 2.13 1.83 13.58
CA TYR A 270 2.87 1.93 12.33
C TYR A 270 3.73 0.69 12.07
N LEU A 271 4.57 0.29 13.04
CA LEU A 271 5.45 -0.86 12.91
C LEU A 271 4.65 -2.16 12.74
N SER A 272 3.56 -2.33 13.49
CA SER A 272 2.67 -3.49 13.39
C SER A 272 2.02 -3.61 12.03
N LEU A 273 1.68 -2.51 11.37
CA LEU A 273 1.16 -2.51 10.00
C LEU A 273 2.27 -2.73 8.96
N ALA A 274 3.49 -2.26 9.22
CA ALA A 274 4.60 -2.30 8.26
C ALA A 274 5.26 -3.68 8.15
N TRP A 275 5.59 -4.33 9.26
CA TRP A 275 6.37 -5.59 9.23
C TRP A 275 5.68 -6.75 8.47
N PRO A 276 4.34 -6.97 8.56
CA PRO A 276 3.68 -8.04 7.82
C PRO A 276 3.72 -7.79 6.31
N LEU A 277 3.64 -6.52 5.88
CA LEU A 277 3.73 -6.15 4.47
C LEU A 277 5.11 -6.47 3.88
N VAL A 278 6.16 -6.24 4.67
CA VAL A 278 7.55 -6.59 4.30
C VAL A 278 7.75 -8.10 4.22
N ILE A 279 7.15 -8.87 5.13
CA ILE A 279 7.13 -10.34 5.00
C ILE A 279 6.31 -10.78 3.78
N GLY A 280 5.19 -10.10 3.49
CA GLY A 280 4.43 -10.29 2.26
C GLY A 280 5.31 -10.13 1.03
N LEU A 281 6.10 -9.05 0.95
CA LEU A 281 7.07 -8.85 -0.11
C LEU A 281 8.06 -10.02 -0.23
N TRP A 282 8.59 -10.50 0.89
CA TRP A 282 9.49 -11.65 0.91
C TRP A 282 8.82 -12.94 0.41
N LEU A 283 7.62 -13.24 0.90
CA LEU A 283 6.85 -14.44 0.54
C LEU A 283 6.42 -14.41 -0.94
N PHE A 284 6.02 -13.25 -1.47
CA PHE A 284 5.41 -13.13 -2.80
C PHE A 284 6.34 -12.61 -3.89
N GLY A 285 7.46 -11.96 -3.55
CA GLY A 285 8.48 -11.46 -4.49
C GLY A 285 9.31 -12.56 -5.20
N GLY A 286 8.79 -13.79 -5.23
CA GLY A 286 9.52 -15.05 -5.21
C GLY A 286 9.79 -15.77 -6.54
N ARG A 287 9.54 -15.21 -7.74
CA ARG A 287 9.66 -16.01 -8.99
C ARG A 287 10.41 -15.39 -10.19
N SER A 288 10.92 -14.15 -10.13
CA SER A 288 11.57 -13.51 -11.31
C SER A 288 13.09 -13.71 -11.48
N ARG A 289 13.75 -14.66 -10.80
CA ARG A 289 15.21 -14.79 -10.90
C ARG A 289 15.64 -16.19 -11.30
N ARG A 290 15.23 -16.62 -12.49
CA ARG A 290 16.01 -17.62 -13.24
C ARG A 290 17.03 -16.99 -14.20
N SER A 291 16.98 -15.66 -14.40
CA SER A 291 17.88 -14.93 -15.31
C SER A 291 19.01 -14.15 -14.61
N TYR A 292 19.06 -14.16 -13.26
CA TYR A 292 20.19 -13.63 -12.46
C TYR A 292 21.04 -14.77 -11.87
N LEU A 293 20.70 -16.02 -12.18
CA LEU A 293 21.37 -17.21 -11.63
C LEU A 293 22.78 -17.41 -12.20
N ASP A 294 23.20 -16.64 -13.21
CA ASP A 294 24.57 -16.68 -13.71
C ASP A 294 25.52 -15.68 -13.03
N SER A 295 25.04 -14.76 -12.19
CA SER A 295 25.90 -13.72 -11.57
C SER A 295 26.04 -13.80 -10.05
N ALA A 296 25.38 -14.74 -9.36
CA ALA A 296 25.36 -14.76 -7.90
C ALA A 296 25.50 -16.17 -7.29
N ALA A 297 26.50 -16.93 -7.74
CA ALA A 297 27.00 -18.13 -7.06
C ALA A 297 27.70 -17.82 -5.70
N ARG A 298 27.31 -16.73 -5.02
CA ARG A 298 27.75 -16.41 -3.66
C ARG A 298 26.56 -16.55 -2.71
N VAL A 299 26.58 -17.64 -1.95
CA VAL A 299 25.72 -17.87 -0.79
C VAL A 299 25.90 -16.68 0.16
N GLY A 300 24.87 -15.85 0.31
CA GLY A 300 24.89 -14.64 1.15
C GLY A 300 24.38 -13.35 0.49
N GLY A 301 24.33 -13.27 -0.85
CA GLY A 301 24.03 -12.01 -1.57
C GLY A 301 22.58 -11.74 -1.94
N SER A 302 21.60 -12.48 -1.40
CA SER A 302 20.19 -12.31 -1.80
C SER A 302 19.53 -11.18 -1.00
N PRO A 303 19.07 -10.09 -1.64
CA PRO A 303 18.35 -8.99 -0.97
C PRO A 303 17.11 -9.45 -0.19
N ARG A 304 16.66 -10.69 -0.40
CA ARG A 304 15.52 -11.28 0.31
C ARG A 304 15.80 -11.56 1.77
N ILE A 305 17.02 -11.93 2.14
CA ILE A 305 17.35 -12.19 3.56
C ILE A 305 17.26 -10.88 4.35
N LEU A 306 17.68 -9.77 3.72
CA LEU A 306 17.56 -8.44 4.29
C LEU A 306 16.10 -8.07 4.60
N LEU A 307 15.12 -8.44 3.77
CA LEU A 307 13.70 -8.19 4.08
C LEU A 307 13.22 -8.90 5.34
N VAL A 308 13.68 -10.13 5.58
CA VAL A 308 13.35 -10.87 6.80
C VAL A 308 13.99 -10.17 8.00
N ALA A 309 15.27 -9.77 7.89
CA ALA A 309 15.93 -9.00 8.93
C ALA A 309 15.22 -7.66 9.21
N CYS A 310 14.78 -6.94 8.18
CA CYS A 310 13.98 -5.72 8.32
C CYS A 310 12.65 -5.98 9.03
N ALA A 311 11.95 -7.04 8.66
CA ALA A 311 10.69 -7.42 9.30
C ALA A 311 10.87 -7.77 10.78
N LEU A 312 11.91 -8.54 11.11
CA LEU A 312 12.25 -8.89 12.49
C LEU A 312 12.65 -7.66 13.32
N ALA A 313 13.44 -6.75 12.74
CA ALA A 313 13.79 -5.50 13.39
C ALA A 313 12.55 -4.64 13.68
N MET A 314 11.62 -4.51 12.73
CA MET A 314 10.36 -3.80 12.94
C MET A 314 9.44 -4.48 13.96
N LEU A 315 9.36 -5.81 13.95
CA LEU A 315 8.62 -6.57 14.96
C LEU A 315 9.21 -6.35 16.35
N GLY A 316 10.55 -6.43 16.47
CA GLY A 316 11.28 -6.13 17.70
C GLY A 316 11.05 -4.70 18.17
N GLY A 317 11.02 -3.73 17.25
CA GLY A 317 10.64 -2.36 17.54
C GLY A 317 9.19 -2.21 18.02
N ALA A 318 8.24 -2.90 17.37
CA ALA A 318 6.83 -2.88 17.76
C ALA A 318 6.63 -3.41 19.19
N VAL A 319 7.29 -4.52 19.54
CA VAL A 319 7.32 -5.05 20.92
C VAL A 319 8.04 -4.07 21.85
N GLY A 320 9.17 -3.53 21.40
CA GLY A 320 9.97 -2.56 22.12
C GLY A 320 9.20 -1.31 22.52
N THR A 321 8.17 -0.90 21.77
CA THR A 321 7.35 0.26 22.15
C THR A 321 6.68 0.15 23.52
N MET A 322 6.56 -1.06 24.10
CA MET A 322 5.86 -1.33 25.37
C MET A 322 4.38 -0.88 25.36
N SER A 323 3.78 -0.81 24.17
CA SER A 323 2.35 -0.54 24.02
C SER A 323 1.53 -1.83 24.18
N ARG A 324 0.55 -1.86 25.09
CA ARG A 324 -0.37 -3.00 25.24
C ARG A 324 -1.10 -3.31 23.92
N GLY A 325 -1.61 -2.27 23.26
CA GLY A 325 -2.31 -2.41 21.98
C GLY A 325 -1.37 -2.84 20.86
N GLY A 326 -0.16 -2.30 20.82
CA GLY A 326 0.88 -2.71 19.88
C GLY A 326 1.26 -4.18 20.01
N TRP A 327 1.37 -4.67 21.25
CA TRP A 327 1.71 -6.06 21.52
C TRP A 327 0.61 -7.04 21.07
N ILE A 328 -0.64 -6.77 21.46
CA ILE A 328 -1.80 -7.59 21.04
C ILE A 328 -1.85 -7.65 19.50
N LEU A 329 -1.69 -6.50 18.84
CA LEU A 329 -1.72 -6.43 17.38
C LEU A 329 -0.55 -7.20 16.75
N ALA A 330 0.66 -7.09 17.29
CA ALA A 330 1.83 -7.81 16.82
C ALA A 330 1.66 -9.34 16.93
N VAL A 331 1.08 -9.84 18.03
CA VAL A 331 0.78 -11.27 18.23
C VAL A 331 -0.25 -11.75 17.21
N VAL A 332 -1.38 -11.05 17.09
CA VAL A 332 -2.45 -11.41 16.15
C VAL A 332 -1.89 -11.45 14.71
N LEU A 333 -1.13 -10.44 14.31
CA LEU A 333 -0.55 -10.40 12.96
C LEU A 333 0.53 -11.47 12.75
N SER A 334 1.30 -11.82 13.79
CA SER A 334 2.25 -12.95 13.76
C SER A 334 1.54 -14.26 13.48
N ILE A 335 0.43 -14.52 14.16
CA ILE A 335 -0.40 -15.72 13.91
C ILE A 335 -0.91 -15.72 12.47
N VAL A 336 -1.45 -14.59 11.98
CA VAL A 336 -1.94 -14.49 10.60
C VAL A 336 -0.83 -14.76 9.58
N VAL A 337 0.36 -14.18 9.76
CA VAL A 337 1.51 -14.41 8.89
C VAL A 337 1.95 -15.88 8.94
N CYS A 338 1.98 -16.51 10.12
CA CYS A 338 2.24 -17.94 10.27
C CYS A 338 1.25 -18.77 9.48
N CYS A 339 -0.05 -18.49 9.61
CA CYS A 339 -1.11 -19.22 8.91
C CYS A 339 -0.99 -19.08 7.39
N VAL A 340 -0.74 -17.86 6.88
CA VAL A 340 -0.58 -17.60 5.44
C VAL A 340 0.70 -18.27 4.90
N ALA A 341 1.81 -18.19 5.65
CA ALA A 341 3.04 -18.87 5.29
C ALA A 341 2.85 -20.40 5.32
N GLY A 342 2.26 -20.93 6.39
CA GLY A 342 1.93 -22.35 6.55
C GLY A 342 1.08 -22.85 5.38
N ALA A 343 -0.09 -22.25 5.12
CA ALA A 343 -0.97 -22.65 4.03
C ALA A 343 -0.28 -22.68 2.65
N LYS A 344 0.70 -21.80 2.43
CA LYS A 344 1.41 -21.71 1.15
C LYS A 344 2.57 -22.70 1.01
N TRP A 345 3.24 -23.03 2.12
CA TRP A 345 4.47 -23.84 2.15
C TRP A 345 4.23 -25.30 2.57
N LEU A 346 3.19 -25.57 3.36
CA LEU A 346 2.82 -26.91 3.86
C LEU A 346 2.62 -27.93 2.73
N PRO A 347 2.00 -27.58 1.59
CA PRO A 347 1.83 -28.53 0.48
C PRO A 347 3.12 -28.81 -0.32
N ARG A 348 4.21 -28.08 -0.07
CA ARG A 348 5.43 -28.15 -0.90
C ARG A 348 6.65 -28.69 -0.19
N ASN A 349 6.82 -28.42 1.11
CA ASN A 349 7.98 -28.90 1.83
C ASN A 349 7.74 -28.86 3.36
N PRO A 350 7.32 -29.98 3.99
CA PRO A 350 6.90 -30.00 5.39
C PRO A 350 8.02 -29.62 6.38
N GLN A 351 9.28 -29.86 6.00
CA GLN A 351 10.46 -29.55 6.81
C GLN A 351 10.68 -28.03 6.98
N TRP A 352 10.45 -27.26 5.91
CA TRP A 352 10.59 -25.79 5.95
C TRP A 352 9.42 -25.11 6.65
N THR A 353 8.22 -25.71 6.61
CA THR A 353 7.11 -25.24 7.45
C THR A 353 7.35 -25.51 8.91
N ALA A 354 7.90 -26.67 9.28
CA ALA A 354 8.26 -26.96 10.66
C ALA A 354 9.35 -26.00 11.17
N ALA A 355 10.36 -25.69 10.36
CA ALA A 355 11.39 -24.71 10.70
C ALA A 355 10.83 -23.27 10.82
N GLY A 356 9.94 -22.86 9.91
CA GLY A 356 9.29 -21.54 9.95
C GLY A 356 8.35 -21.38 11.15
N LEU A 357 7.56 -22.41 11.46
CA LEU A 357 6.73 -22.47 12.67
C LEU A 357 7.58 -22.52 13.93
N GLY A 358 8.69 -23.25 13.92
CA GLY A 358 9.65 -23.32 15.03
C GLY A 358 10.28 -21.95 15.32
N LEU A 359 10.73 -21.23 14.28
CA LEU A 359 11.29 -19.89 14.45
C LEU A 359 10.24 -18.91 14.99
N LEU A 360 9.01 -18.96 14.49
CA LEU A 360 7.92 -18.12 14.99
C LEU A 360 7.49 -18.50 16.41
N ALA A 361 7.50 -19.79 16.76
CA ALA A 361 7.26 -20.27 18.12
C ALA A 361 8.37 -19.82 19.08
N VAL A 362 9.63 -19.81 18.64
CA VAL A 362 10.77 -19.28 19.42
C VAL A 362 10.66 -17.77 19.58
N LEU A 363 10.28 -17.04 18.54
CA LEU A 363 10.01 -15.60 18.63
C LEU A 363 8.83 -15.32 19.57
N PHE A 364 7.78 -16.13 19.49
CA PHE A 364 6.63 -16.06 20.40
C PHE A 364 7.02 -16.37 21.84
N ALA A 365 7.82 -17.41 22.08
CA ALA A 365 8.32 -17.79 23.39
C ALA A 365 9.28 -16.75 23.97
N GLY A 366 10.17 -16.16 23.15
CA GLY A 366 11.04 -15.06 23.56
C GLY A 366 10.23 -13.81 23.92
N VAL A 367 9.16 -13.54 23.18
CA VAL A 367 8.22 -12.46 23.51
C VAL A 367 7.48 -12.76 24.82
N LEU A 368 6.97 -13.99 25.03
CA LEU A 368 6.34 -14.39 26.30
C LEU A 368 7.30 -14.33 27.49
N PHE A 369 8.57 -14.68 27.29
CA PHE A 369 9.61 -14.61 28.31
C PHE A 369 9.92 -13.16 28.73
N VAL A 370 9.96 -12.23 27.76
CA VAL A 370 10.11 -10.79 28.05
C VAL A 370 8.87 -10.22 28.78
N LEU A 371 7.69 -10.83 28.61
CA LEU A 371 6.46 -10.45 29.32
C LEU A 371 6.37 -11.04 30.72
N TRP A 372 7.15 -12.06 31.05
CA TRP A 372 7.09 -12.74 32.35
C TRP A 372 7.20 -11.75 33.53
N PRO A 373 8.15 -10.80 33.54
CA PRO A 373 8.26 -9.83 34.62
C PRO A 373 7.11 -8.80 34.65
N TRP A 374 6.33 -8.66 33.59
CA TRP A 374 5.21 -7.71 33.53
C TRP A 374 3.87 -8.33 33.94
N ILE A 375 3.76 -9.66 33.84
CA ILE A 375 2.60 -10.42 34.32
C ILE A 375 2.63 -10.52 35.85
N GLU A 376 3.83 -10.60 36.45
CA GLU A 376 4.03 -10.73 37.91
C GLU A 376 3.90 -9.41 38.69
N TRP A 377 3.83 -8.25 38.04
CA TRP A 377 3.66 -6.94 38.71
C TRP A 377 2.19 -6.44 38.71
N ARG A 378 1.26 -7.38 38.76
CA ARG A 378 -0.12 -7.19 39.24
C ARG A 378 -0.37 -8.15 40.37
#